data_AF-A0AAD6SYB3-F1
#
_entry.id   AF-A0AAD6SYB3-F1
#
_cell.length_a   1.000
_cell.length_b   1.000
_cell.length_c   1.000
_cell.angle_alpha   90.00
_cell.angle_beta   90.00
_cell.angle_gamma   90.00
#
_symmetry.space_group_name_H-M   'P 1'
#
loop_
_entity.id
_entity.type
_entity.pdbx_description
1 polymer ?
#
loop_
_entity_poly.entity_id
_entity_poly.type
_entity_poly.pdbx_seq_one_letter_code
_entity_poly.pdbx_strand_id
1 'polypeptide(L)' 'PLSTDGLLRAHASSQDPKLAALEQAITERIGLKTQNEQLWKLVEKQRTGYNQIIQELERMRSERDAYKTK' A
#
# COMPACT_ATOMS: atom_id res chain seq x y z
N PRO A 1 15.61 9.11 6.02
CA PRO A 1 15.81 7.91 5.16
C PRO A 1 16.60 6.83 5.91
N LEU A 2 16.22 5.57 5.75
CA LEU A 2 17.05 4.44 6.16
C LEU A 2 18.41 4.55 5.45
N SER A 3 19.44 4.82 6.22
CA SER A 3 20.82 4.89 5.72
C SER A 3 21.68 4.00 6.60
N THR A 4 22.62 3.29 5.98
CA THR A 4 23.61 2.46 6.67
C THR A 4 24.34 3.26 7.75
N ASP A 5 24.76 4.49 7.46
CA ASP A 5 25.44 5.36 8.42
C ASP A 5 24.54 5.80 9.58
N GLY A 6 23.23 5.92 9.34
CA GLY A 6 22.25 6.21 10.38
C GLY A 6 22.09 5.03 11.34
N LEU A 7 21.95 3.81 10.79
CA LEU A 7 21.76 2.59 11.56
C LEU A 7 23.01 2.21 12.36
N LEU A 8 24.19 2.33 11.75
CA LEU A 8 25.46 2.06 12.45
C LEU A 8 25.68 3.04 13.60
N ARG A 9 25.31 4.32 13.44
CA ARG A 9 25.35 5.29 14.53
C ARG A 9 24.33 4.97 15.63
N ALA A 10 23.13 4.53 15.27
CA ALA A 10 22.09 4.16 16.23
C ALA A 10 22.50 2.96 17.12
N HIS A 11 23.32 2.05 16.60
CA HIS A 11 23.80 0.86 17.30
C HIS A 11 25.26 0.93 17.75
N ALA A 12 25.87 2.11 17.76
CA ALA A 12 27.31 2.27 18.02
C ALA A 12 27.77 1.72 19.38
N SER A 13 26.88 1.67 20.37
CA SER A 13 27.15 1.16 21.72
C SER A 13 26.78 -0.31 21.92
N SER A 14 26.24 -0.99 20.90
CA SER A 14 25.90 -2.40 20.96
C SER A 14 27.18 -3.26 20.97
N GLN A 15 27.09 -4.47 21.51
CA GLN A 15 28.23 -5.41 21.54
C GLN A 15 28.74 -5.74 20.13
N ASP A 16 27.82 -5.86 19.16
CA ASP A 16 28.12 -5.90 17.73
C ASP A 16 27.25 -4.87 17.00
N PRO A 17 27.76 -3.65 16.76
CA PRO A 17 27.02 -2.58 16.09
C PRO A 17 26.57 -2.92 14.67
N LYS A 18 27.36 -3.76 13.95
CA LYS A 18 27.06 -4.11 12.56
C LYS A 18 25.92 -5.11 12.49
N LEU A 19 25.96 -6.13 13.36
CA LEU A 19 24.89 -7.11 13.45
C LEU A 19 23.57 -6.44 13.86
N ALA A 20 23.58 -5.61 14.90
CA ALA A 20 22.39 -4.91 15.36
C ALA A 20 21.80 -3.96 14.31
N ALA A 21 22.66 -3.23 13.57
CA ALA A 21 22.23 -2.39 12.46
C ALA A 21 21.61 -3.21 11.31
N LEU A 22 22.16 -4.39 11.00
CA LEU A 22 21.63 -5.30 9.98
C LEU A 22 20.28 -5.88 10.37
N GLU A 23 20.12 -6.32 11.63
CA GLU A 23 18.85 -6.84 12.15
C GLU A 23 17.74 -5.79 12.09
N GLN A 24 18.05 -4.54 12.46
CA GLN A 24 17.11 -3.43 12.31
C GLN A 24 16.76 -3.19 10.84
N ALA A 25 17.75 -3.14 9.94
CA ALA A 25 17.50 -2.93 8.50
C ALA A 25 16.61 -4.03 7.90
N ILE A 26 16.82 -5.28 8.29
CA ILE A 26 16.00 -6.42 7.85
C ILE A 26 14.58 -6.28 8.36
N THR A 27 14.41 -5.97 9.63
CA THR A 27 13.09 -5.77 10.26
C THR A 27 12.30 -4.67 9.57
N GLU A 28 12.93 -3.51 9.35
CA GLU A 28 12.27 -2.39 8.67
C GLU A 28 11.95 -2.71 7.22
N ARG A 29 12.86 -3.40 6.49
CA ARG A 29 12.59 -3.87 5.12
C ARG A 29 11.37 -4.78 5.07
N ILE A 30 11.25 -5.72 6.02
CA ILE A 30 10.09 -6.62 6.11
C ILE A 30 8.82 -5.81 6.35
N GLY A 31 8.85 -4.87 7.30
CA GLY A 31 7.71 -3.99 7.59
C GLY A 31 7.27 -3.19 6.36
N LEU A 32 8.21 -2.56 5.65
CA LEU A 32 7.93 -1.82 4.41
C LEU A 32 7.37 -2.72 3.30
N LYS A 33 7.89 -3.94 3.16
CA LYS A 33 7.36 -4.92 2.20
C LYS A 33 5.91 -5.26 2.50
N THR A 34 5.59 -5.59 3.76
CA THR A 34 4.22 -5.89 4.19
C THR A 34 3.28 -4.70 3.97
N GLN A 35 3.71 -3.49 4.30
CA GLN A 35 2.93 -2.27 4.02
C GLN A 35 2.67 -2.10 2.52
N ASN A 36 3.68 -2.33 1.68
CA ASN A 36 3.55 -2.24 0.23
C ASN A 36 2.53 -3.26 -0.31
N GLU A 37 2.61 -4.52 0.15
CA GLU A 37 1.63 -5.56 -0.22
C GLU A 37 0.19 -5.18 0.18
N GLN A 38 0.01 -4.54 1.35
CA GLN A 38 -1.30 -4.08 1.81
C GLN A 38 -1.82 -2.90 0.96
N LEU A 39 -0.96 -1.94 0.65
CA LEU A 39 -1.29 -0.82 -0.23
C LEU A 39 -1.70 -1.31 -1.62
N TRP A 40 -0.99 -2.29 -2.16
CA TRP A 40 -1.34 -2.88 -3.45
C TRP A 40 -2.73 -3.51 -3.43
N LYS A 41 -3.04 -4.31 -2.41
CA LYS A 41 -4.40 -4.90 -2.22
C LYS A 41 -5.48 -3.82 -2.12
N LEU A 42 -5.18 -2.70 -1.45
CA LEU A 42 -6.12 -1.59 -1.33
C LEU A 42 -6.37 -0.91 -2.69
N VAL A 43 -5.31 -0.67 -3.46
CA VAL A 43 -5.40 -0.11 -4.83
C VAL A 43 -6.23 -1.03 -5.72
N GLU A 44 -5.98 -2.34 -5.68
CA GLU A 44 -6.75 -3.32 -6.44
C GLU A 44 -8.23 -3.31 -6.05
N LYS A 45 -8.53 -3.29 -4.75
CA LYS A 45 -9.91 -3.19 -4.25
C LYS A 45 -10.60 -1.91 -4.74
N GLN A 46 -9.92 -0.77 -4.66
CA GLN A 46 -10.45 0.52 -5.12
C GLN A 46 -10.72 0.51 -6.63
N ARG A 47 -9.81 -0.06 -7.44
CA ARG A 47 -10.01 -0.21 -8.89
C ARG A 47 -11.26 -1.02 -9.21
N THR A 48 -11.45 -2.15 -8.52
CA THR A 48 -12.65 -2.99 -8.70
C THR A 48 -13.91 -2.24 -8.30
N GLY A 49 -13.92 -1.57 -7.14
CA GLY A 49 -15.08 -0.80 -6.68
C GLY A 49 -15.43 0.37 -7.61
N TYR A 50 -14.42 1.07 -8.15
CA TYR A 50 -14.63 2.12 -9.14
C TYR A 50 -15.34 1.60 -10.39
N ASN A 51 -14.86 0.48 -10.94
CA ASN A 51 -15.47 -0.13 -12.13
C ASN A 51 -16.94 -0.55 -11.88
N GLN A 52 -17.25 -1.06 -10.69
CA GLN A 52 -18.63 -1.40 -10.31
C GLN A 52 -19.53 -0.16 -10.29
N ILE A 53 -19.08 0.94 -9.67
CA ILE A 53 -19.84 2.20 -9.61
C ILE A 53 -20.12 2.74 -11.02
N ILE A 54 -19.14 2.67 -11.92
CA ILE A 54 -19.33 3.11 -13.31
C ILE A 54 -20.42 2.28 -14.01
N GLN A 55 -20.40 0.96 -13.85
CA GLN A 55 -21.43 0.08 -14.43
C GLN A 55 -22.82 0.36 -13.86
N GLU A 56 -22.94 0.57 -12.55
CA GLU A 56 -24.22 0.94 -11.92
C GLU A 56 -24.74 2.28 -12.43
N LEU A 57 -23.85 3.24 -12.62
CA LEU A 57 -24.18 4.57 -13.13
C LEU A 57 -24.66 4.51 -14.60
N GLU A 58 -24.03 3.68 -15.43
CA GLU A 58 -24.50 3.43 -16.81
C GLU A 58 -25.86 2.75 -16.85
N ARG A 59 -26.10 1.76 -15.96
CA ARG A 59 -27.41 1.12 -15.81
C ARG A 59 -28.50 2.12 -15.42
N MET A 60 -28.26 2.93 -14.39
CA MET A 60 -29.22 3.95 -13.95
C MET A 60 -29.53 4.98 -15.04
N ARG A 61 -28.51 5.39 -15.82
CA ARG A 61 -28.71 6.28 -16.98
C ARG A 61 -29.62 5.63 -18.03
N SER A 62 -29.38 4.36 -18.35
CA SER A 62 -30.18 3.60 -19.32
C SER A 62 -31.63 3.44 -18.86
N GLU A 63 -31.85 3.11 -17.59
CA GLU A 63 -33.20 3.02 -16.99
C GLU A 63 -33.93 4.36 -17.07
N ARG A 64 -33.28 5.44 -16.67
CA ARG A 64 -33.84 6.80 -16.77
C ARG A 64 -34.26 7.14 -18.19
N ASP A 65 -33.43 6.82 -19.18
CA ASP A 65 -33.69 7.16 -20.57
C ASP A 65 -34.86 6.33 -21.15
N ALA A 66 -34.99 5.07 -20.72
CA ALA A 66 -36.15 4.22 -21.04
C ALA A 66 -37.46 4.74 -20.41
N TYR A 67 -37.41 5.31 -19.20
CA TYR A 67 -38.59 5.94 -18.59
C TYR A 67 -39.02 7.22 -19.30
N LYS A 68 -38.07 8.02 -19.81
CA LYS A 68 -38.38 9.26 -20.56
C LYS A 68 -39.02 9.02 -21.94
N THR A 69 -38.84 7.83 -22.49
CA THR A 69 -39.35 7.45 -23.82
C THR A 69 -40.72 6.75 -23.76
N LYS A 70 -41.24 6.48 -22.56
CA LYS A 70 -42.62 6.05 -22.31
C LYS A 70 -43.50 7.25 -22.00
#